data_AF-A0A0E0B7G0-F1
#
_entry.id   AF-A0A0E0B7G0-F1
#
_cell.length_a   1.000
_cell.length_b   1.000
_cell.length_c   1.000
_cell.angle_alpha   90.00
_cell.angle_beta   90.00
_cell.angle_gamma   90.00
#
_symmetry.space_group_name_H-M   'P 1'
#
loop_
_entity.id
_entity.type
_entity.pdbx_description
1 polymer ?
#
loop_
_entity_poly.entity_id
_entity_poly.type
_entity_poly.pdbx_seq_one_letter_code
_entity_poly.pdbx_strand_id
1 'polypeptide(L)'
;MAGTPGKRLRYTASRRVGSTLSDLPEGVLHHIMSFLDSRQAVQVCLLSRRWRNLWRSMPRINIDCKEFEVTDKAVFIVFVNRLLELRDPVAPISKFRLWYSMTGSGCDTVKKDTGRWISHALQKQAWAVEIYVDMFYGYLKLLLTIEDNLQWCPKFNNLVNLTLGEWCLHANFYALIVFIENSPRLEKLTLKLYEFGQRTSKRTIVELNDRPFTCGHLKIVEVICFKNDPLANHVVDFLFSSGMTSAQIHIKHCW
;
A
#
# COMPACT_ATOMS: atom_id res chain seq x y z
N MET A 1 -6.70 -37.38 79.86
CA MET A 1 -7.26 -36.98 78.55
C MET A 1 -6.71 -35.61 78.21
N ALA A 2 -5.78 -35.53 77.25
CA ALA A 2 -5.24 -34.26 76.74
C ALA A 2 -5.35 -34.31 75.21
N GLY A 3 -6.17 -33.42 74.64
CA GLY A 3 -6.47 -33.37 73.22
C GLY A 3 -5.34 -32.73 72.42
N THR A 4 -4.90 -33.41 71.37
CA THR A 4 -3.89 -32.98 70.41
C THR A 4 -4.38 -31.80 69.56
N PRO A 5 -3.58 -30.74 69.32
CA PRO A 5 -3.96 -29.68 68.39
C PRO A 5 -3.78 -30.16 66.94
N GLY A 6 -4.84 -30.03 66.15
CA GLY A 6 -4.86 -30.40 64.74
C GLY A 6 -3.79 -29.65 63.92
N LYS A 7 -2.98 -30.42 63.19
CA LYS A 7 -2.08 -29.89 62.17
C LYS A 7 -2.93 -29.22 61.08
N ARG A 8 -2.96 -27.89 61.04
CA ARG A 8 -3.41 -27.13 59.86
C ARG A 8 -2.45 -27.47 58.72
N LEU A 9 -2.89 -28.36 57.84
CA LEU A 9 -2.30 -28.51 56.51
C LEU A 9 -2.38 -27.14 55.82
N ARG A 10 -1.23 -26.45 55.75
CA ARG A 10 -1.04 -25.39 54.77
C ARG A 10 -1.09 -26.08 53.41
N TYR A 11 -2.27 -26.08 52.79
CA TYR A 11 -2.37 -26.20 51.35
C TYR A 11 -1.58 -25.01 50.80
N THR A 12 -0.32 -25.23 50.46
CA THR A 12 0.40 -24.34 49.55
C THR A 12 -0.45 -24.31 48.30
N ALA A 13 -1.11 -23.18 48.06
CA ALA A 13 -1.69 -22.90 46.76
C ALA A 13 -0.54 -23.11 45.77
N SER A 14 -0.60 -24.22 45.03
CA SER A 14 0.27 -24.44 43.89
C SER A 14 0.07 -23.21 43.03
N ARG A 15 1.06 -22.32 43.04
CA ARG A 15 1.11 -21.16 42.15
C ARG A 15 0.93 -21.77 40.78
N ARG A 16 -0.27 -21.64 40.21
CA ARG A 16 -0.45 -21.87 38.78
C ARG A 16 0.54 -20.91 38.16
N VAL A 17 1.66 -21.44 37.69
CA VAL A 17 2.46 -20.76 36.68
C VAL A 17 1.56 -20.80 35.47
N GLY A 18 0.56 -19.92 35.45
CA GLY A 18 -0.16 -19.63 34.24
C GLY A 18 0.89 -19.05 33.33
N SER A 19 1.25 -19.79 32.28
CA SER A 19 2.08 -19.27 31.20
C SER A 19 1.30 -18.12 30.58
N THR A 20 1.56 -16.91 31.06
CA THR A 20 0.89 -15.73 30.56
C THR A 20 1.40 -15.50 29.15
N LEU A 21 0.54 -14.99 28.25
CA LEU A 21 0.99 -14.64 26.90
C LEU A 21 2.16 -13.65 26.93
N SER A 22 2.24 -12.84 27.99
CA SER A 22 3.36 -11.95 28.31
C SER A 22 4.66 -12.65 28.74
N ASP A 23 4.74 -13.97 28.81
CA ASP A 23 5.96 -14.72 29.13
C ASP A 23 6.67 -15.24 27.86
N LEU A 24 6.00 -15.22 26.70
CA LEU A 24 6.54 -15.69 25.42
C LEU A 24 7.73 -14.85 24.92
N PRO A 25 8.69 -15.44 24.17
CA PRO A 25 9.76 -14.70 23.52
C PRO A 25 9.24 -13.63 22.55
N GLU A 26 9.98 -12.54 22.41
CA GLU A 26 9.59 -11.39 21.58
C GLU A 26 9.32 -11.77 20.12
N GLY A 27 10.11 -12.67 19.54
CA GLY A 27 9.87 -13.18 18.18
C GLY A 27 8.52 -13.88 18.01
N VAL A 28 8.04 -14.60 19.03
CA VAL A 28 6.72 -15.25 19.02
C VAL A 28 5.62 -14.20 19.13
N LEU A 29 5.82 -13.17 19.97
CA LEU A 29 4.87 -12.06 20.08
C LEU A 29 4.72 -11.33 18.75
N HIS A 30 5.83 -11.01 18.07
CA HIS A 30 5.81 -10.42 16.73
C HIS A 30 5.11 -11.31 15.71
N HIS A 31 5.30 -12.63 15.78
CA HIS A 31 4.61 -13.56 14.91
C HIS A 31 3.09 -13.55 15.14
N ILE A 32 2.63 -13.61 16.39
CA ILE A 32 1.21 -13.51 16.75
C ILE A 32 0.63 -12.20 16.23
N MET A 33 1.30 -11.07 16.50
CA MET A 33 0.83 -9.76 16.02
C MET A 33 0.82 -9.66 14.49
N SER A 34 1.67 -10.41 13.78
CA SER A 34 1.71 -10.38 12.31
C SER A 34 0.43 -10.90 11.63
N PHE A 35 -0.48 -11.51 12.41
CA PHE A 35 -1.82 -11.92 11.97
C PHE A 35 -2.90 -10.86 12.22
N LEU A 36 -2.59 -9.82 13.00
CA LEU A 36 -3.54 -8.76 13.34
C LEU A 36 -3.46 -7.61 12.34
N ASP A 37 -4.58 -6.90 12.21
CA ASP A 37 -4.58 -5.59 11.57
C ASP A 37 -3.87 -4.58 12.48
N SER A 38 -3.34 -3.51 11.88
CA SER A 38 -2.47 -2.57 12.58
C SER A 38 -3.21 -1.86 13.70
N ARG A 39 -4.52 -1.59 13.55
CA ARG A 39 -5.33 -1.01 14.61
C ARG A 39 -5.47 -1.98 15.78
N GLN A 40 -5.81 -3.23 15.51
CA GLN A 40 -5.89 -4.29 16.53
C GLN A 40 -4.54 -4.50 17.23
N ALA A 41 -3.44 -4.54 16.48
CA ALA A 41 -2.11 -4.69 17.04
C ALA A 41 -1.78 -3.56 18.03
N VAL A 42 -2.04 -2.31 17.66
CA VAL A 42 -1.88 -1.14 18.56
C VAL A 42 -2.78 -1.26 19.79
N GLN A 43 -4.03 -1.71 19.64
CA GLN A 43 -4.97 -1.90 20.76
C GLN A 43 -4.51 -2.99 21.73
N VAL A 44 -4.08 -4.15 21.22
CA VAL A 44 -3.56 -5.26 22.02
C VAL A 44 -2.28 -4.85 22.77
N CYS A 45 -1.48 -3.96 22.19
CA CYS A 45 -0.30 -3.40 22.87
C CYS A 45 -0.64 -2.59 24.13
N LEU A 46 -1.89 -2.16 24.31
CA LEU A 46 -2.34 -1.47 25.53
C LEU A 46 -2.57 -2.44 26.70
N LEU A 47 -2.76 -3.73 26.43
CA LEU A 47 -3.13 -4.72 27.45
C LEU A 47 -1.96 -5.11 28.37
N SER A 48 -0.72 -4.84 27.97
CA SER A 48 0.47 -5.17 28.76
C SER A 48 1.62 -4.23 28.47
N ARG A 49 2.38 -3.85 29.51
CA ARG A 49 3.59 -3.04 29.37
C ARG A 49 4.62 -3.68 28.45
N ARG A 50 4.68 -5.02 28.43
CA ARG A 50 5.60 -5.77 27.56
C ARG A 50 5.25 -5.62 26.07
N TRP A 51 3.98 -5.36 25.75
CA TRP A 51 3.51 -5.30 24.37
C TRP A 51 3.50 -3.88 23.81
N ARG A 52 3.48 -2.86 24.68
CA ARG A 52 3.29 -1.44 24.37
C ARG A 52 4.00 -0.93 23.11
N ASN A 53 5.22 -1.40 22.82
CA ASN A 53 6.03 -0.91 21.71
C ASN A 53 6.18 -1.91 20.56
N LEU A 54 5.64 -3.13 20.67
CA LEU A 54 5.89 -4.19 19.69
C LEU A 54 5.29 -3.87 18.32
N TRP A 55 4.20 -3.11 18.26
CA TRP A 55 3.63 -2.64 16.99
C TRP A 55 4.61 -1.76 16.18
N ARG A 56 5.54 -1.06 16.84
CA ARG A 56 6.47 -0.11 16.19
C ARG A 56 7.49 -0.80 15.30
N SER A 57 7.85 -2.05 15.63
CA SER A 57 8.81 -2.87 14.90
C SER A 57 8.15 -4.03 14.16
N MET A 58 6.81 -4.04 14.03
CA MET A 58 6.11 -5.11 13.31
C MET A 58 6.54 -5.16 11.83
N PRO A 59 6.91 -6.34 11.32
CA PRO A 59 7.35 -6.49 9.93
C PRO A 59 6.17 -6.57 8.95
N ARG A 60 4.94 -6.81 9.42
CA ARG A 60 3.75 -6.83 8.57
C ARG A 60 2.83 -5.70 9.00
N ILE A 61 2.53 -4.80 8.08
CA ILE A 61 1.55 -3.73 8.26
C ILE A 61 0.32 -4.14 7.46
N ASN A 62 -0.79 -4.39 8.13
CA ASN A 62 -2.09 -4.57 7.48
C ASN A 62 -3.01 -3.46 7.96
N ILE A 63 -3.52 -2.65 7.05
CA ILE A 63 -4.39 -1.52 7.36
C ILE A 63 -5.67 -1.75 6.58
N ASP A 64 -6.80 -1.90 7.28
CA ASP A 64 -8.11 -2.01 6.65
C ASP A 64 -9.03 -0.87 7.08
N CYS A 65 -9.49 -0.07 6.13
CA CYS A 65 -10.44 1.01 6.42
C CYS A 65 -11.75 0.51 7.01
N LYS A 66 -12.12 -0.77 6.82
CA LYS A 66 -13.32 -1.38 7.42
C LYS A 66 -13.22 -1.52 8.93
N GLU A 67 -12.01 -1.43 9.51
CA GLU A 67 -11.84 -1.31 10.95
C GLU A 67 -12.30 0.04 11.49
N PHE A 68 -12.59 0.99 10.61
CA PHE A 68 -13.04 2.35 10.93
C PHE A 68 -14.48 2.52 10.46
N GLU A 69 -15.24 3.35 11.18
CA GLU A 69 -16.60 3.66 10.74
C GLU A 69 -16.56 4.36 9.38
N VAL A 70 -17.50 4.02 8.50
CA VAL A 70 -17.54 4.45 7.09
C VAL A 70 -17.51 5.98 6.93
N THR A 71 -17.97 6.72 7.95
CA THR A 71 -18.03 8.18 7.99
C THR A 71 -16.74 8.86 8.43
N ASP A 72 -15.77 8.13 9.00
CA ASP A 72 -14.60 8.74 9.66
C ASP A 72 -13.27 8.48 8.92
N LYS A 73 -13.22 8.93 7.66
CA LYS A 73 -12.00 8.89 6.86
C LYS A 73 -10.88 9.75 7.46
N ALA A 74 -11.23 10.81 8.19
CA ALA A 74 -10.24 11.67 8.82
C ALA A 74 -9.48 10.91 9.92
N VAL A 75 -10.19 10.18 10.79
CA VAL A 75 -9.54 9.33 11.80
C VAL A 75 -8.74 8.20 11.17
N PHE A 76 -9.22 7.60 10.07
CA PHE A 76 -8.43 6.63 9.32
C PHE A 76 -7.10 7.21 8.85
N ILE A 77 -7.12 8.36 8.17
CA ILE A 77 -5.91 9.03 7.66
C ILE A 77 -4.97 9.40 8.81
N VAL A 78 -5.50 10.01 9.87
CA VAL A 78 -4.72 10.39 11.06
C VAL A 78 -4.08 9.16 11.69
N PHE A 79 -4.82 8.07 11.81
CA PHE A 79 -4.31 6.81 12.34
C PHE A 79 -3.15 6.29 11.50
N VAL A 80 -3.32 6.18 10.17
CA VAL A 80 -2.27 5.63 9.30
C VAL A 80 -1.03 6.53 9.29
N ASN A 81 -1.21 7.86 9.25
CA ASN A 81 -0.10 8.80 9.34
C ASN A 81 0.67 8.62 10.65
N ARG A 82 -0.03 8.59 11.79
CA ARG A 82 0.61 8.39 13.10
C ARG A 82 1.27 7.02 13.23
N LEU A 83 0.64 5.97 12.72
CA LEU A 83 1.19 4.62 12.71
C LEU A 83 2.54 4.60 12.01
N LEU A 84 2.63 5.16 10.79
CA LEU A 84 3.86 5.18 10.00
C LEU A 84 4.92 6.14 10.54
N GLU A 85 4.52 7.31 11.04
CA GLU A 85 5.42 8.30 11.67
C GLU A 85 6.11 7.76 12.93
N LEU A 86 5.36 7.01 13.75
CA LEU A 86 5.83 6.57 15.07
C LEU A 86 6.50 5.19 15.04
N ARG A 87 6.56 4.51 13.89
CA ARG A 87 7.32 3.26 13.76
C ARG A 87 8.78 3.46 14.13
N ASP A 88 9.43 2.36 14.48
CA ASP A 88 10.87 2.34 14.62
C ASP A 88 11.51 2.63 13.24
N PRO A 89 12.34 3.69 13.11
CA PRO A 89 12.99 4.05 11.86
C PRO A 89 13.88 2.94 11.28
N VAL A 90 14.47 2.07 12.10
CA VAL A 90 15.35 1.00 11.62
C VAL A 90 14.62 -0.32 11.38
N ALA A 91 13.38 -0.46 11.85
CA ALA A 91 12.62 -1.69 11.67
C ALA A 91 12.11 -1.82 10.23
N PRO A 92 12.45 -2.92 9.52
CA PRO A 92 11.99 -3.13 8.14
C PRO A 92 10.48 -3.33 8.10
N ILE A 93 9.89 -3.02 6.96
CA ILE A 93 8.55 -3.50 6.60
C ILE A 93 8.81 -4.64 5.65
N SER A 94 8.24 -5.81 5.91
CA SER A 94 8.32 -6.98 5.02
C SER A 94 7.10 -7.00 4.09
N LYS A 95 5.90 -6.77 4.64
CA LYS A 95 4.65 -6.75 3.89
C LYS A 95 3.81 -5.57 4.32
N PHE A 96 3.33 -4.80 3.35
CA PHE A 96 2.40 -3.70 3.55
C PHE A 96 1.10 -4.01 2.81
N ARG A 97 -0.02 -4.02 3.53
CA ARG A 97 -1.35 -4.18 2.96
C ARG A 97 -2.19 -2.98 3.37
N LEU A 98 -2.88 -2.38 2.40
CA LEU A 98 -3.78 -1.26 2.62
C LEU A 98 -5.09 -1.51 1.90
N TRP A 99 -6.19 -1.57 2.65
CA TRP A 99 -7.55 -1.53 2.15
C TRP A 99 -8.13 -0.14 2.42
N TYR A 100 -8.62 0.53 1.40
CA TYR A 100 -9.30 1.82 1.57
C TYR A 100 -10.47 1.99 0.58
N SER A 101 -11.46 2.79 0.96
CA SER A 101 -12.61 3.09 0.11
C SER A 101 -12.50 4.46 -0.56
N MET A 102 -12.84 4.55 -1.84
CA MET A 102 -12.99 5.80 -2.58
C MET A 102 -14.41 6.39 -2.49
N THR A 103 -15.35 5.75 -1.79
CA THR A 103 -16.75 6.18 -1.74
C THR A 103 -17.00 7.23 -0.65
N GLY A 104 -17.78 8.29 -0.92
CA GLY A 104 -18.15 9.34 0.05
C GLY A 104 -17.21 10.55 0.15
N SER A 105 -17.56 11.55 0.97
CA SER A 105 -16.78 12.79 1.18
C SER A 105 -15.36 12.51 1.74
N GLY A 106 -14.38 13.37 1.46
CA GLY A 106 -12.97 13.20 1.91
C GLY A 106 -12.09 12.28 1.05
N CYS A 107 -12.57 11.84 -0.13
CA CYS A 107 -11.85 10.95 -1.04
C CYS A 107 -10.51 11.53 -1.56
N ASP A 108 -10.44 12.83 -1.80
CA ASP A 108 -9.24 13.47 -2.35
C ASP A 108 -8.07 13.49 -1.36
N THR A 109 -8.35 13.57 -0.06
CA THR A 109 -7.33 13.50 0.99
C THR A 109 -6.77 12.07 1.12
N VAL A 110 -7.65 11.07 1.15
CA VAL A 110 -7.24 9.65 1.17
C VAL A 110 -6.37 9.30 -0.06
N LYS A 111 -6.73 9.80 -1.25
CA LYS A 111 -5.92 9.63 -2.48
C LYS A 111 -4.51 10.19 -2.32
N LYS A 112 -4.37 11.42 -1.81
CA LYS A 112 -3.07 12.08 -1.61
C LYS A 112 -2.20 11.34 -0.61
N ASP A 113 -2.76 10.94 0.52
CA ASP A 113 -2.00 10.25 1.57
C ASP A 113 -1.66 8.81 1.20
N THR A 114 -2.49 8.13 0.39
CA THR A 114 -2.19 6.78 -0.13
C THR A 114 -0.84 6.73 -0.86
N GLY A 115 -0.56 7.71 -1.73
CA GLY A 115 0.73 7.79 -2.41
C GLY A 115 1.91 7.92 -1.44
N ARG A 116 1.74 8.65 -0.34
CA ARG A 116 2.76 8.80 0.71
C ARG A 116 2.96 7.50 1.48
N TRP A 117 1.89 6.80 1.81
CA TRP A 117 1.95 5.53 2.53
C TRP A 117 2.64 4.43 1.73
N ILE A 118 2.33 4.33 0.43
CA ILE A 118 3.01 3.42 -0.49
C ILE A 118 4.50 3.77 -0.56
N SER A 119 4.83 5.06 -0.72
CA SER A 119 6.22 5.53 -0.73
C SER A 119 6.96 5.15 0.55
N HIS A 120 6.33 5.31 1.72
CA HIS A 120 6.91 4.92 3.00
C HIS A 120 7.17 3.41 3.08
N ALA A 121 6.20 2.58 2.68
CA ALA A 121 6.35 1.13 2.67
C ALA A 121 7.52 0.68 1.78
N LEU A 122 7.64 1.28 0.59
CA LEU A 122 8.72 1.02 -0.35
C LEU A 122 10.08 1.48 0.20
N GLN A 123 10.17 2.66 0.82
CA GLN A 123 11.39 3.15 1.48
C GLN A 123 11.87 2.21 2.60
N LYS A 124 10.96 1.48 3.24
CA LYS A 124 11.28 0.49 4.28
C LYS A 124 11.52 -0.92 3.73
N GLN A 125 11.78 -1.04 2.42
CA GLN A 125 12.14 -2.28 1.73
C GLN A 125 11.08 -3.39 1.87
N ALA A 126 9.79 -3.01 1.85
CA ALA A 126 8.70 -3.97 1.79
C ALA A 126 8.83 -4.86 0.57
N TRP A 127 9.04 -6.16 0.79
CA TRP A 127 9.09 -7.17 -0.29
C TRP A 127 7.70 -7.44 -0.89
N ALA A 128 6.62 -7.02 -0.22
CA ALA A 128 5.26 -7.06 -0.78
C ALA A 128 4.44 -5.83 -0.37
N VAL A 129 3.83 -5.15 -1.34
CA VAL A 129 2.88 -4.06 -1.16
C VAL A 129 1.57 -4.42 -1.85
N GLU A 130 0.49 -4.61 -1.08
CA GLU A 130 -0.84 -4.95 -1.58
C GLU A 130 -1.81 -3.80 -1.30
N ILE A 131 -2.39 -3.20 -2.34
CA ILE A 131 -3.36 -2.11 -2.20
C ILE A 131 -4.71 -2.59 -2.70
N TYR A 132 -5.74 -2.41 -1.89
CA TYR A 132 -7.12 -2.78 -2.19
C TYR A 132 -7.97 -1.52 -2.12
N VAL A 133 -8.68 -1.21 -3.20
CA VAL A 133 -9.51 -0.02 -3.31
C VAL A 133 -10.97 -0.43 -3.47
N ASP A 134 -11.80 -0.08 -2.50
CA ASP A 134 -13.24 -0.29 -2.57
C ASP A 134 -13.89 0.87 -3.34
N MET A 135 -14.61 0.54 -4.41
CA MET A 135 -15.30 1.46 -5.32
C MET A 135 -16.80 1.19 -5.23
N PHE A 136 -17.64 2.17 -5.59
CA PHE A 136 -19.12 2.06 -5.51
C PHE A 136 -19.73 0.81 -6.22
N TYR A 137 -18.96 0.10 -7.05
CA TYR A 137 -19.40 -1.08 -7.80
C TYR A 137 -18.48 -2.31 -7.67
N GLY A 138 -17.50 -2.34 -6.75
CA GLY A 138 -16.58 -3.49 -6.56
C GLY A 138 -15.21 -3.13 -5.96
N TYR A 139 -14.33 -4.12 -5.78
CA TYR A 139 -12.97 -3.90 -5.26
C TYR A 139 -11.89 -4.05 -6.35
N LEU A 140 -10.90 -3.16 -6.35
CA LEU A 140 -9.68 -3.26 -7.16
C LEU A 140 -8.53 -3.75 -6.28
N LYS A 141 -7.73 -4.71 -6.76
CA LYS A 141 -6.51 -5.21 -6.09
C LYS A 141 -5.27 -4.88 -6.91
N LEU A 142 -4.35 -4.13 -6.33
CA LEU A 142 -2.99 -3.90 -6.83
C LEU A 142 -2.01 -4.71 -5.98
N LEU A 143 -1.23 -5.59 -6.63
CA LEU A 143 -0.19 -6.39 -5.97
C LEU A 143 1.17 -6.01 -6.55
N LEU A 144 2.03 -5.40 -5.73
CA LEU A 144 3.44 -5.17 -6.03
C LEU A 144 4.24 -6.17 -5.18
N THR A 145 4.87 -7.15 -5.82
CA THR A 145 5.81 -8.07 -5.17
C THR A 145 7.22 -7.66 -5.59
N ILE A 146 8.07 -7.36 -4.60
CA ILE A 146 9.48 -7.06 -4.73
C ILE A 146 10.20 -8.33 -4.28
N GLU A 147 10.48 -9.22 -5.23
CA GLU A 147 11.31 -10.39 -4.96
C GLU A 147 12.78 -9.95 -4.91
N ASP A 148 13.33 -10.03 -3.69
CA ASP A 148 14.71 -9.82 -3.23
C ASP A 148 15.37 -8.42 -3.33
N ASN A 149 15.48 -7.81 -2.14
CA ASN A 149 16.06 -6.50 -1.84
C ASN A 149 17.60 -6.47 -1.95
N LEU A 150 18.13 -5.34 -2.43
CA LEU A 150 18.94 -4.40 -1.61
C LEU A 150 19.28 -3.15 -2.45
N GLN A 151 18.72 -1.99 -2.04
CA GLN A 151 18.52 -0.73 -2.79
C GLN A 151 17.40 -0.82 -3.81
N TRP A 152 16.33 0.01 -3.73
CA TRP A 152 15.41 0.33 -4.86
C TRP A 152 14.24 1.23 -4.35
N CYS A 153 13.61 2.19 -5.04
CA CYS A 153 13.63 2.69 -6.42
C CYS A 153 14.15 1.72 -7.48
N PRO A 154 13.26 0.86 -8.00
CA PRO A 154 13.61 -0.10 -9.01
C PRO A 154 14.26 0.38 -10.28
N LYS A 155 15.58 0.54 -10.35
CA LYS A 155 16.24 0.64 -11.66
C LYS A 155 16.01 -0.63 -12.45
N PHE A 156 14.91 -0.72 -13.20
CA PHE A 156 14.51 -1.82 -14.05
C PHE A 156 15.44 -1.89 -15.27
N ASN A 157 16.71 -2.20 -15.00
CA ASN A 157 17.83 -2.10 -15.93
C ASN A 157 17.73 -3.03 -17.12
N ASN A 158 16.80 -3.99 -17.11
CA ASN A 158 16.57 -4.94 -18.21
C ASN A 158 15.14 -4.85 -18.76
N LEU A 159 14.30 -3.96 -18.20
CA LEU A 159 12.91 -3.84 -18.62
C LEU A 159 12.86 -3.03 -19.91
N VAL A 160 12.69 -3.75 -21.01
CA VAL A 160 12.58 -3.19 -22.36
C VAL A 160 11.13 -2.91 -22.73
N ASN A 161 10.19 -3.71 -22.20
CA ASN A 161 8.75 -3.58 -22.45
C ASN A 161 7.99 -3.50 -21.12
N LEU A 162 7.07 -2.55 -20.97
CA LEU A 162 6.22 -2.38 -19.78
C LEU A 162 4.76 -2.25 -20.19
N THR A 163 3.85 -2.91 -19.48
CA THR A 163 2.40 -2.72 -19.66
C THR A 163 1.75 -2.26 -18.36
N LEU A 164 0.98 -1.17 -18.41
CA LEU A 164 0.26 -0.60 -17.27
C LEU A 164 -1.23 -0.45 -17.60
N GLY A 165 -2.09 -0.54 -16.59
CA GLY A 165 -3.54 -0.30 -16.72
C GLY A 165 -3.90 1.16 -16.44
N GLU A 166 -5.17 1.52 -16.64
CA GLU A 166 -5.71 2.89 -16.43
C GLU A 166 -5.31 3.51 -15.09
N TRP A 167 -5.19 2.68 -14.04
CA TRP A 167 -4.77 3.11 -12.70
C TRP A 167 -3.49 3.95 -12.69
N CYS A 168 -2.56 3.75 -13.64
CA CYS A 168 -1.30 4.50 -13.70
C CYS A 168 -1.47 5.97 -14.11
N LEU A 169 -2.64 6.34 -14.64
CA LEU A 169 -2.99 7.70 -15.03
C LEU A 169 -3.57 8.51 -13.87
N HIS A 170 -3.96 7.84 -12.78
CA HIS A 170 -4.47 8.52 -11.59
C HIS A 170 -3.36 9.31 -10.90
N ALA A 171 -3.75 10.29 -10.08
CA ALA A 171 -2.82 11.14 -9.35
C ALA A 171 -1.77 11.79 -10.28
N ASN A 172 -2.23 12.38 -11.38
CA ASN A 172 -1.41 13.14 -12.33
C ASN A 172 -0.25 12.31 -12.90
N PHE A 173 -0.54 11.10 -13.35
CA PHE A 173 0.46 10.20 -13.96
C PHE A 173 1.64 9.85 -13.03
N TYR A 174 1.54 10.07 -11.72
CA TYR A 174 2.66 9.85 -10.80
C TYR A 174 3.22 8.43 -10.87
N ALA A 175 2.34 7.42 -10.87
CA ALA A 175 2.76 6.03 -11.00
C ALA A 175 3.47 5.79 -12.33
N LEU A 176 2.93 6.33 -13.43
CA LEU A 176 3.53 6.23 -14.76
C LEU A 176 4.94 6.85 -14.80
N ILE A 177 5.12 8.05 -14.25
CA ILE A 177 6.41 8.74 -14.15
C ILE A 177 7.41 7.88 -13.38
N VAL A 178 7.02 7.37 -12.21
CA VAL A 178 7.89 6.52 -11.38
C VAL A 178 8.37 5.31 -12.18
N PHE A 179 7.51 4.60 -12.91
CA PHE A 179 7.96 3.46 -13.71
C PHE A 179 8.89 3.86 -14.86
N ILE A 180 8.62 4.98 -15.55
CA ILE A 180 9.45 5.46 -16.66
C ILE A 180 10.84 5.87 -16.15
N GLU A 181 10.91 6.73 -15.13
CA GLU A 181 12.17 7.23 -14.58
C GLU A 181 13.05 6.13 -14.00
N ASN A 182 12.42 5.08 -13.50
CA ASN A 182 13.11 3.94 -12.91
C ASN A 182 13.41 2.84 -13.97
N SER A 183 13.06 2.99 -15.25
CA SER A 183 13.33 1.97 -16.28
C SER A 183 14.28 2.48 -17.38
N PRO A 184 15.61 2.52 -17.14
CA PRO A 184 16.56 3.19 -18.05
C PRO A 184 16.75 2.50 -19.41
N ARG A 185 16.23 1.29 -19.62
CA ARG A 185 16.26 0.59 -20.92
C ARG A 185 14.87 0.37 -21.51
N LEU A 186 13.85 1.05 -20.97
CA LEU A 186 12.49 0.88 -21.45
C LEU A 186 12.37 1.44 -22.86
N GLU A 187 12.16 0.56 -23.82
CA GLU A 187 11.97 0.91 -25.23
C GLU A 187 10.50 0.92 -25.62
N LYS A 188 9.66 0.09 -24.98
CA LYS A 188 8.23 -0.01 -25.27
C LYS A 188 7.38 0.11 -24.01
N LEU A 189 6.40 1.01 -24.04
CA LEU A 189 5.35 1.11 -23.03
C LEU A 189 4.00 0.74 -23.65
N THR A 190 3.14 0.07 -22.91
CA THR A 190 1.76 -0.23 -23.31
C THR A 190 0.80 0.20 -22.20
N LEU A 191 -0.16 1.06 -22.52
CA LEU A 191 -1.15 1.60 -21.59
C LEU A 191 -2.53 1.05 -21.95
N LYS A 192 -3.18 0.34 -21.03
CA LYS A 192 -4.52 -0.23 -21.22
C LYS A 192 -5.55 0.63 -20.49
N LEU A 193 -6.31 1.42 -21.24
CA LEU A 193 -7.26 2.44 -20.74
C LEU A 193 -8.70 1.94 -20.64
N TYR A 194 -8.92 0.63 -20.73
CA TYR A 194 -10.24 0.03 -20.66
C TYR A 194 -10.37 -0.78 -19.37
N GLU A 195 -11.35 -0.44 -18.54
CA GLU A 195 -11.80 -1.27 -17.43
C GLU A 195 -12.67 -2.43 -17.96
N PHE A 196 -12.50 -3.60 -17.36
CA PHE A 196 -13.48 -4.68 -17.45
C PHE A 196 -14.71 -4.27 -16.62
N GLY A 197 -15.60 -3.48 -17.23
CA GLY A 197 -16.90 -3.14 -16.64
C GLY A 197 -17.19 -1.65 -16.54
N GLN A 198 -17.99 -1.19 -17.52
CA GLN A 198 -18.74 0.08 -17.56
C GLN A 198 -18.03 1.32 -18.14
N ARG A 199 -18.58 1.71 -19.29
CA ARG A 199 -18.55 3.06 -19.86
C ARG A 199 -19.16 4.04 -18.85
N THR A 200 -18.70 5.30 -18.85
CA THR A 200 -19.34 6.49 -18.24
C THR A 200 -19.11 6.82 -16.76
N SER A 201 -17.86 6.86 -16.31
CA SER A 201 -17.49 7.75 -15.19
C SER A 201 -16.62 8.88 -15.72
N LYS A 202 -16.94 10.13 -15.36
CA LYS A 202 -16.16 11.32 -15.73
C LYS A 202 -14.75 11.14 -15.16
N ARG A 203 -13.80 10.75 -16.01
CA ARG A 203 -12.40 10.49 -15.67
C ARG A 203 -11.70 11.83 -15.49
N THR A 204 -11.66 12.34 -14.26
CA THR A 204 -11.01 13.62 -13.96
C THR A 204 -9.50 13.40 -13.84
N ILE A 205 -8.76 13.68 -14.92
CA ILE A 205 -7.33 13.96 -14.81
C ILE A 205 -7.22 15.37 -14.23
N VAL A 206 -6.52 15.52 -13.11
CA VAL A 206 -6.21 16.83 -12.54
C VAL A 206 -4.99 17.36 -13.30
N GLU A 207 -5.03 18.63 -13.71
CA GLU A 207 -3.93 19.28 -14.44
C GLU A 207 -2.63 19.21 -13.63
N LEU A 208 -1.53 18.95 -14.33
CA LEU A 208 -0.19 18.81 -13.78
C LEU A 208 0.39 20.18 -13.43
N ASN A 209 0.92 20.31 -12.22
CA ASN A 209 1.97 21.29 -11.95
C ASN A 209 3.29 20.70 -12.48
N ASP A 210 3.97 21.46 -13.33
CA ASP A 210 5.19 21.13 -14.05
C ASP A 210 6.21 20.33 -13.22
N ARG A 211 6.25 19.02 -13.44
CA ARG A 211 7.41 18.19 -13.10
C ARG A 211 7.96 17.60 -14.40
N PRO A 212 9.06 18.12 -14.92
CA PRO A 212 9.68 17.55 -16.11
C PRO A 212 10.28 16.18 -15.75
N PHE A 213 9.84 15.14 -16.45
CA PHE A 213 10.53 13.85 -16.53
C PHE A 213 10.91 13.61 -17.99
N THR A 214 11.89 12.73 -18.24
CA THR A 214 12.43 12.51 -19.59
C THR A 214 12.23 11.06 -20.03
N CYS A 215 11.71 10.88 -21.25
CA CYS A 215 11.47 9.58 -21.89
C CYS A 215 12.61 9.16 -22.83
N GLY A 216 13.87 9.48 -22.50
CA GLY A 216 14.98 9.45 -23.46
C GLY A 216 15.28 8.11 -24.14
N HIS A 217 14.82 6.99 -23.58
CA HIS A 217 15.03 5.65 -24.12
C HIS A 217 13.77 5.01 -24.73
N LEU A 218 12.61 5.65 -24.54
CA LEU A 218 11.31 5.11 -24.93
C LEU A 218 11.11 5.29 -26.43
N LYS A 219 11.08 4.18 -27.18
CA LYS A 219 10.93 4.18 -28.64
C LYS A 219 9.47 4.09 -29.07
N ILE A 220 8.66 3.33 -28.33
CA ILE A 220 7.28 3.01 -28.70
C ILE A 220 6.37 3.14 -27.47
N VAL A 221 5.24 3.83 -27.62
CA VAL A 221 4.14 3.79 -26.66
C VAL A 221 2.89 3.30 -27.37
N GLU A 222 2.32 2.20 -26.90
CA GLU A 222 1.03 1.70 -27.37
C GLU A 222 -0.07 2.06 -26.37
N VAL A 223 -1.06 2.83 -26.79
CA VAL A 223 -2.23 3.16 -25.96
C VAL A 223 -3.40 2.33 -26.48
N ILE A 224 -3.91 1.43 -25.65
CA ILE A 224 -5.03 0.55 -25.96
C ILE A 224 -6.27 1.08 -25.24
N CYS A 225 -7.27 1.55 -25.98
CA CYS A 225 -8.48 2.19 -25.40
C CYS A 225 -9.75 1.90 -26.21
N PHE A 226 -10.91 2.34 -25.73
CA PHE A 226 -12.13 2.34 -26.56
C PHE A 226 -12.04 3.40 -27.66
N LYS A 227 -12.84 3.24 -28.72
CA LYS A 227 -12.97 4.28 -29.76
C LYS A 227 -13.52 5.57 -29.13
N ASN A 228 -12.88 6.70 -29.42
CA ASN A 228 -13.21 8.03 -28.89
C ASN A 228 -13.08 8.17 -27.35
N ASP A 229 -12.20 7.40 -26.73
CA ASP A 229 -11.90 7.54 -25.30
C ASP A 229 -11.21 8.90 -25.02
N PRO A 230 -11.80 9.81 -24.22
CA PRO A 230 -11.22 11.12 -23.96
C PRO A 230 -9.88 11.04 -23.20
N LEU A 231 -9.61 9.96 -22.45
CA LEU A 231 -8.32 9.77 -21.77
C LEU A 231 -7.16 9.57 -22.73
N ALA A 232 -7.42 9.03 -23.92
CA ALA A 232 -6.37 8.84 -24.91
C ALA A 232 -5.71 10.16 -25.28
N ASN A 233 -6.51 11.23 -25.44
CA ASN A 233 -5.99 12.57 -25.75
C ASN A 233 -5.13 13.11 -24.62
N HIS A 234 -5.58 12.99 -23.37
CA HIS A 234 -4.80 13.47 -22.22
C HIS A 234 -3.47 12.73 -22.04
N VAL A 235 -3.45 11.41 -22.28
CA VAL A 235 -2.20 10.62 -22.25
C VAL A 235 -1.26 11.08 -23.35
N VAL A 236 -1.79 11.34 -24.55
CA VAL A 236 -1.02 11.84 -25.69
C VAL A 236 -0.42 13.21 -25.38
N ASP A 237 -1.21 14.15 -24.85
CA ASP A 237 -0.75 15.49 -24.47
C ASP A 237 0.34 15.44 -23.39
N PHE A 238 0.18 14.55 -22.42
CA PHE A 238 1.18 14.29 -21.38
C PHE A 238 2.50 13.77 -21.96
N LEU A 239 2.45 12.80 -22.88
CA LEU A 239 3.64 12.24 -23.52
C LEU A 239 4.33 13.26 -24.44
N PHE A 240 3.56 14.11 -25.13
CA PHE A 240 4.12 15.22 -25.92
C PHE A 240 4.84 16.23 -25.04
N SER A 241 4.25 16.62 -23.92
CA SER A 241 4.88 17.50 -22.93
C SER A 241 6.17 16.90 -22.34
N SER A 242 6.34 15.58 -22.44
CA SER A 242 7.51 14.82 -21.97
C SER A 242 8.58 14.62 -23.06
N GLY A 243 8.40 15.22 -24.25
CA GLY A 243 9.36 15.20 -25.35
C GLY A 243 9.22 14.03 -26.33
N MET A 244 8.13 13.25 -26.27
CA MET A 244 7.86 12.22 -27.28
C MET A 244 7.29 12.80 -28.57
N THR A 245 7.43 12.08 -29.68
CA THR A 245 6.87 12.45 -31.00
C THR A 245 5.67 11.59 -31.36
N SER A 246 4.85 12.05 -32.32
CA SER A 246 3.66 11.33 -32.77
C SER A 246 4.00 9.99 -33.42
N ALA A 247 5.18 9.85 -34.03
CA ALA A 247 5.65 8.61 -34.62
C ALA A 247 5.93 7.50 -33.58
N GLN A 248 6.16 7.86 -32.33
CA GLN A 248 6.44 6.90 -31.25
C GLN A 248 5.14 6.41 -30.59
N ILE A 249 4.04 7.16 -30.69
CA ILE A 249 2.79 6.90 -30.00
C ILE A 249 1.79 6.24 -30.95
N HIS A 250 1.33 5.05 -30.59
CA HIS A 250 0.42 4.23 -31.39
C HIS A 250 -0.85 3.97 -30.60
N ILE A 251 -1.99 4.46 -31.09
CA ILE A 251 -3.30 4.21 -30.48
C ILE A 251 -3.92 2.98 -31.13
N LYS A 252 -4.30 1.99 -30.32
CA LYS A 252 -5.03 0.80 -30.73
C LYS A 252 -6.40 0.79 -30.06
N HIS A 253 -7.42 0.39 -30.81
CA HIS A 253 -8.78 0.33 -30.29
C HIS A 253 -9.16 -1.10 -29.91
N CYS A 254 -9.72 -1.27 -28.72
CA CYS A 254 -10.42 -2.51 -28.35
C CYS A 254 -11.76 -2.58 -29.08
N TRP A 255 -12.17 -3.80 -29.44
CA TRP A 255 -13.47 -4.13 -30.03
C TRP A 255 -14.62 -3.86 -29.06
#